data_AF-A0A529XIZ8-F1
#
_entry.id   AF-A0A529XIZ8-F1
#
_cell.length_a   1.000
_cell.length_b   1.000
_cell.length_c   1.000
_cell.angle_alpha   90.00
_cell.angle_beta   90.00
_cell.angle_gamma   90.00
#
_symmetry.space_group_name_H-M   'P 1'
#
loop_
_entity.id
_entity.type
_entity.pdbx_description
1 polymer ?
#
loop_
_entity_poly.entity_id
_entity_poly.type
_entity_poly.pdbx_seq_one_letter_code
_entity_poly.pdbx_strand_id
1 'polypeptide(L)'
;MLQPSTTEVIFAWFQRVIAGYCLLFGILYWIRLIGIYPGELWRFDLMPVHWQVAATTLAVFFPFAAAGLWMLASWGPVIWFICAATETVMYAGFPDLFGHRLLIVISHASVALLYIVFRVVIWLQKRQLRQ
;
A
#
# COMPACT_ATOMS: atom_id res chain seq x y z
N MET A 1 26.37 3.05 -21.05
CA MET A 1 25.27 2.78 -20.09
C MET A 1 25.40 3.83 -18.99
N LEU A 2 24.44 4.76 -18.87
CA LEU A 2 24.43 5.73 -17.77
C LEU A 2 24.20 4.97 -16.46
N GLN A 3 25.11 5.10 -15.49
CA GLN A 3 24.92 4.52 -14.17
C GLN A 3 23.71 5.19 -13.49
N PRO A 4 22.88 4.43 -12.75
CA PRO A 4 21.73 4.99 -12.04
C PRO A 4 22.19 6.01 -11.01
N SER A 5 21.43 7.09 -10.83
CA SER A 5 21.75 8.08 -9.80
C SER A 5 21.56 7.48 -8.40
N THR A 6 22.26 8.00 -7.40
CA THR A 6 22.08 7.58 -5.99
C THR A 6 20.61 7.69 -5.57
N THR A 7 19.88 8.71 -6.05
CA THR A 7 18.44 8.89 -5.79
C THR A 7 17.60 7.76 -6.40
N GLU A 8 17.93 7.31 -7.61
CA GLU A 8 17.23 6.17 -8.25
C GLU A 8 17.47 4.86 -7.49
N VAL A 9 18.68 4.65 -6.98
CA VAL A 9 19.01 3.48 -6.13
C VAL A 9 18.23 3.52 -4.81
N ILE A 10 18.21 4.68 -4.13
CA ILE A 10 17.45 4.86 -2.89
C ILE A 10 15.94 4.66 -3.15
N PHE A 11 15.42 5.19 -4.26
CA PHE A 11 14.02 5.02 -4.64
C PHE A 11 13.65 3.54 -4.86
N ALA A 12 14.54 2.76 -5.51
CA ALA A 12 14.32 1.33 -5.68
C ALA A 12 14.29 0.57 -4.34
N TRP A 13 15.15 0.94 -3.38
CA TRP A 13 15.11 0.37 -2.03
C TRP A 13 13.85 0.79 -1.26
N PHE A 14 13.44 2.04 -1.38
CA PHE A 14 12.16 2.52 -0.84
C PHE A 14 11.00 1.66 -1.36
N GLN A 15 10.92 1.40 -2.67
CA GLN A 15 9.88 0.52 -3.22
C GLN A 15 9.92 -0.90 -2.63
N ARG A 16 11.11 -1.47 -2.39
CA ARG A 16 11.26 -2.78 -1.73
C ARG A 16 10.79 -2.78 -0.28
N VAL A 17 11.05 -1.71 0.47
CA VAL A 17 10.53 -1.56 1.84
C VAL A 17 9.00 -1.49 1.81
N ILE A 18 8.42 -0.70 0.91
CA ILE A 18 6.95 -0.62 0.78
C ILE A 18 6.37 -1.96 0.28
N ALA A 19 7.09 -2.72 -0.54
CA ALA A 19 6.66 -4.07 -0.91
C ALA A 19 6.55 -4.98 0.33
N GLY A 20 7.54 -4.96 1.22
CA GLY A 20 7.48 -5.69 2.49
C GLY A 20 6.31 -5.24 3.37
N TYR A 21 6.06 -3.92 3.42
CA TYR A 21 4.91 -3.34 4.13
C TYR A 21 3.56 -3.81 3.56
N CYS A 22 3.41 -3.81 2.24
CA CYS A 22 2.23 -4.35 1.57
C CYS A 22 2.03 -5.84 1.86
N LEU A 23 3.11 -6.63 1.84
CA LEU A 23 3.02 -8.05 2.13
C LEU A 23 2.56 -8.29 3.58
N LEU A 24 3.05 -7.51 4.54
CA LEU A 24 2.57 -7.54 5.92
C LEU A 24 1.06 -7.28 5.99
N PHE A 25 0.56 -6.23 5.33
CA PHE A 25 -0.88 -5.94 5.29
C PHE A 25 -1.69 -7.06 4.64
N GLY A 26 -1.20 -7.61 3.53
CA GLY A 26 -1.82 -8.77 2.87
C GLY A 26 -1.95 -9.95 3.83
N ILE A 27 -0.89 -10.27 4.58
CA ILE A 27 -0.91 -11.31 5.61
C ILE A 27 -1.93 -10.99 6.71
N LEU A 28 -2.00 -9.75 7.20
CA LEU A 28 -2.96 -9.35 8.22
C LEU A 28 -4.43 -9.51 7.74
N TYR A 29 -4.71 -9.18 6.49
CA TYR A 29 -6.03 -9.42 5.89
C TYR A 29 -6.32 -10.91 5.72
N TRP A 30 -5.35 -11.73 5.34
CA TRP A 30 -5.51 -13.20 5.30
C TRP A 30 -5.76 -13.80 6.69
N ILE A 31 -5.01 -13.37 7.71
CA ILE A 31 -5.23 -13.75 9.11
C ILE A 31 -6.67 -13.43 9.53
N ARG A 32 -7.19 -12.26 9.10
CA ARG A 32 -8.59 -11.89 9.32
C ARG A 32 -9.57 -12.83 8.63
N LEU A 33 -9.36 -13.14 7.36
CA LEU A 33 -10.27 -13.99 6.58
C LEU A 33 -10.29 -15.45 7.05
N ILE A 34 -9.16 -15.97 7.51
CA ILE A 34 -9.04 -17.35 8.05
C ILE A 34 -9.73 -17.47 9.42
N GLY A 35 -9.86 -16.37 10.15
CA GLY A 35 -10.48 -16.34 11.48
C GLY A 35 -9.65 -16.92 12.59
N ILE A 36 -8.36 -16.58 12.59
CA ILE A 36 -7.41 -16.97 13.65
C ILE A 36 -7.84 -16.44 15.03
N TYR A 37 -8.46 -15.25 15.08
CA TYR A 37 -8.91 -14.61 16.32
C TYR A 37 -10.42 -14.76 16.52
N PRO A 38 -10.91 -14.74 17.78
CA PRO A 38 -12.34 -14.77 18.04
C PRO A 38 -13.03 -13.44 17.69
N GLY A 39 -14.31 -13.50 17.33
CA GLY A 39 -15.18 -12.34 17.09
C GLY A 39 -15.79 -12.33 15.68
N GLU A 40 -16.89 -11.60 15.52
CA GLU A 40 -17.66 -11.56 14.26
C GLU A 40 -16.84 -11.02 13.08
N LEU A 41 -16.01 -10.00 13.32
CA LEU A 41 -15.12 -9.43 12.28
C LEU A 41 -13.93 -10.32 11.91
N TRP A 42 -13.73 -11.43 12.60
CA TRP A 42 -12.69 -12.41 12.28
C TRP A 42 -13.30 -13.65 11.64
N ARG A 43 -14.62 -13.80 11.61
CA ARG A 43 -15.30 -14.92 10.97
C ARG A 43 -15.97 -14.45 9.69
N PHE A 44 -15.47 -14.88 8.54
CA PHE A 44 -15.95 -14.41 7.24
C PHE A 44 -17.48 -14.55 7.10
N ASP A 45 -18.06 -15.64 7.60
CA ASP A 45 -19.50 -15.93 7.58
C ASP A 45 -20.35 -14.99 8.46
N LEU A 46 -19.77 -14.45 9.55
CA LEU A 46 -20.44 -13.52 10.47
C LEU A 46 -20.15 -12.06 10.16
N MET A 47 -19.08 -11.81 9.41
CA MET A 47 -18.64 -10.48 9.03
C MET A 47 -19.71 -9.77 8.19
N PRO A 48 -20.00 -8.49 8.44
CA PRO A 48 -20.96 -7.76 7.62
C PRO A 48 -20.41 -7.59 6.19
N VAL A 49 -21.32 -7.51 5.21
CA VAL A 49 -20.98 -7.55 3.77
C VAL A 49 -19.93 -6.51 3.37
N HIS A 50 -19.99 -5.29 3.92
CA HIS A 50 -19.00 -4.25 3.62
C HIS A 50 -17.57 -4.66 4.01
N TRP A 51 -17.42 -5.37 5.13
CA TRP A 51 -16.14 -5.92 5.56
C TRP A 51 -15.72 -7.13 4.72
N GLN A 52 -16.65 -8.00 4.32
CA GLN A 52 -16.33 -9.14 3.44
C GLN A 52 -15.74 -8.67 2.12
N VAL A 53 -16.37 -7.67 1.48
CA VAL A 53 -15.90 -7.09 0.21
C VAL A 53 -14.54 -6.42 0.39
N ALA A 54 -14.38 -5.58 1.42
CA ALA A 54 -13.13 -4.87 1.65
C ALA A 54 -11.97 -5.83 1.98
N ALA A 55 -12.19 -6.78 2.90
CA ALA A 55 -11.16 -7.69 3.36
C ALA A 55 -10.68 -8.64 2.27
N THR A 56 -11.59 -9.22 1.48
CA THR A 56 -11.23 -10.09 0.34
C THR A 56 -10.48 -9.34 -0.74
N THR A 57 -10.94 -8.13 -1.10
CA THR A 57 -10.27 -7.28 -2.09
C THR A 57 -8.84 -6.93 -1.64
N LEU A 58 -8.69 -6.42 -0.42
CA LEU A 58 -7.40 -6.00 0.12
C LEU A 58 -6.45 -7.18 0.37
N ALA A 59 -6.97 -8.36 0.75
CA ALA A 59 -6.18 -9.58 0.89
C ALA A 59 -5.47 -10.00 -0.40
N VAL A 60 -6.03 -9.68 -1.56
CA VAL A 60 -5.43 -9.96 -2.88
C VAL A 60 -4.58 -8.79 -3.37
N PHE A 61 -5.08 -7.56 -3.23
CA PHE A 61 -4.44 -6.40 -3.80
C PHE A 61 -3.12 -6.05 -3.11
N PHE A 62 -3.02 -6.25 -1.79
CA PHE A 62 -1.77 -5.97 -1.06
C PHE A 62 -0.61 -6.88 -1.50
N PRO A 63 -0.75 -8.22 -1.57
CA PRO A 63 0.29 -9.08 -2.14
C PRO A 63 0.62 -8.75 -3.60
N PHE A 64 -0.39 -8.37 -4.40
CA PHE A 64 -0.16 -7.97 -5.79
C PHE A 64 0.68 -6.68 -5.86
N ALA A 65 0.30 -5.65 -5.11
CA ALA A 65 1.08 -4.42 -4.95
C ALA A 65 2.51 -4.72 -4.47
N ALA A 66 2.67 -5.62 -3.50
CA ALA A 66 3.97 -6.04 -3.00
C ALA A 66 4.85 -6.62 -4.12
N ALA A 67 4.32 -7.56 -4.91
CA ALA A 67 5.05 -8.15 -6.03
C ALA A 67 5.48 -7.10 -7.07
N GLY A 68 4.56 -6.19 -7.44
CA GLY A 68 4.85 -5.13 -8.41
C GLY A 68 5.91 -4.15 -7.92
N LEU A 69 5.83 -3.75 -6.65
CA LEU A 69 6.82 -2.85 -6.03
C LEU A 69 8.18 -3.53 -5.87
N TRP A 70 8.23 -4.83 -5.54
CA TRP A 70 9.48 -5.57 -5.39
C TRP A 70 10.24 -5.70 -6.72
N MET A 71 9.50 -5.96 -7.80
CA MET A 71 10.03 -6.06 -9.16
C MET A 71 10.27 -4.70 -9.82
N LEU A 72 9.99 -3.59 -9.12
CA LEU A 72 10.05 -2.23 -9.65
C LEU A 72 9.17 -2.03 -10.91
N ALA A 73 8.08 -2.78 -11.00
CA ALA A 73 7.13 -2.68 -12.11
C ALA A 73 6.30 -1.39 -11.98
N SER A 74 6.00 -0.76 -13.13
CA SER A 74 5.27 0.51 -13.17
C SER A 74 3.85 0.44 -12.59
N TRP A 75 3.24 -0.76 -12.59
CA TRP A 75 1.92 -1.00 -12.03
C TRP A 75 1.90 -1.15 -10.49
N GLY A 76 3.03 -1.49 -9.86
CA GLY A 76 3.10 -1.69 -8.40
C GLY A 76 2.61 -0.48 -7.59
N PRO A 77 3.11 0.74 -7.86
CA PRO A 77 2.62 1.97 -7.22
C PRO A 77 1.14 2.26 -7.46
N VAL A 78 0.59 1.87 -8.62
CA VAL A 78 -0.83 2.08 -8.95
C VAL A 78 -1.70 1.19 -8.07
N ILE A 79 -1.37 -0.10 -7.98
CA ILE A 79 -2.12 -1.04 -7.13
C ILE A 79 -1.97 -0.67 -5.64
N TRP A 80 -0.77 -0.29 -5.21
CA TRP A 80 -0.56 0.22 -3.85
C TRP A 80 -1.46 1.43 -3.56
N PHE A 81 -1.56 2.38 -4.49
CA PHE A 81 -2.42 3.55 -4.32
C PHE A 81 -3.89 3.16 -4.18
N ILE A 82 -4.36 2.16 -4.92
CA ILE A 82 -5.74 1.65 -4.77
C ILE A 82 -5.95 1.08 -3.37
N CYS A 83 -5.01 0.30 -2.84
CA CYS A 83 -5.09 -0.19 -1.45
C CYS A 83 -5.12 0.96 -0.45
N ALA A 84 -4.19 1.92 -0.58
CA ALA A 84 -4.06 3.07 0.30
C ALA A 84 -5.32 3.95 0.29
N ALA A 85 -5.87 4.21 -0.89
CA ALA A 85 -7.12 4.96 -1.04
C ALA A 85 -8.30 4.21 -0.42
N THR A 86 -8.39 2.90 -0.63
CA THR A 86 -9.44 2.05 -0.04
C THR A 86 -9.39 2.10 1.48
N GLU A 87 -8.24 1.84 2.11
CA GLU A 87 -8.10 1.92 3.57
C GLU A 87 -8.30 3.35 4.11
N THR A 88 -7.92 4.38 3.34
CA THR A 88 -8.18 5.77 3.71
C THR A 88 -9.68 6.06 3.74
N VAL A 89 -10.42 5.64 2.71
CA VAL A 89 -11.87 5.77 2.65
C VAL A 89 -12.54 4.98 3.78
N MET A 90 -12.05 3.77 4.07
CA MET A 90 -12.56 2.96 5.19
C MET A 90 -12.38 3.67 6.53
N TYR A 91 -11.16 4.06 6.87
CA TYR A 91 -10.81 4.49 8.23
C TYR A 91 -10.93 5.98 8.50
N ALA A 92 -11.03 6.82 7.46
CA ALA A 92 -11.28 8.26 7.60
C ALA A 92 -12.61 8.71 6.98
N GLY A 93 -13.09 8.04 5.92
CA GLY A 93 -14.35 8.39 5.26
C GLY A 93 -15.58 7.73 5.90
N PHE A 94 -15.49 6.44 6.24
CA PHE A 94 -16.59 5.66 6.84
C PHE A 94 -16.18 4.99 8.15
N PRO A 95 -15.65 5.73 9.13
CA PRO A 95 -15.05 5.13 10.31
C PRO A 95 -16.08 4.50 11.25
N ASP A 96 -17.37 4.83 11.15
CA ASP A 96 -18.45 4.16 11.87
C ASP A 96 -18.70 2.72 11.38
N LEU A 97 -18.33 2.43 10.11
CA LEU A 97 -18.45 1.08 9.52
C LEU A 97 -17.18 0.25 9.73
N PHE A 98 -16.00 0.87 9.55
CA PHE A 98 -14.71 0.15 9.54
C PHE A 98 -13.85 0.37 10.80
N GLY A 99 -14.31 1.21 11.72
CA GLY A 99 -13.57 1.61 12.91
C GLY A 99 -12.52 2.69 12.62
N HIS A 100 -12.09 3.38 13.68
CA HIS A 100 -11.09 4.43 13.58
C HIS A 100 -9.67 3.86 13.62
N ARG A 101 -8.91 3.99 12.52
CA ARG A 101 -7.50 3.59 12.43
C ARG A 101 -6.63 4.64 11.76
N LEU A 102 -6.57 5.83 12.37
CA LEU A 102 -5.83 6.98 11.82
C LEU A 102 -4.35 6.71 11.56
N LEU A 103 -3.70 5.83 12.35
CA LEU A 103 -2.31 5.46 12.12
C LEU A 103 -2.08 4.83 10.74
N ILE A 104 -3.04 4.03 10.26
CA ILE A 104 -2.97 3.43 8.91
C ILE A 104 -3.08 4.54 7.85
N VAL A 105 -4.01 5.46 8.01
CA VAL A 105 -4.19 6.59 7.09
C VAL A 105 -2.94 7.47 7.03
N ILE A 106 -2.37 7.81 8.19
CA ILE A 106 -1.13 8.61 8.28
C ILE A 106 0.04 7.87 7.62
N SER A 107 0.13 6.55 7.79
CA SER A 107 1.19 5.75 7.15
C SER A 107 1.09 5.81 5.62
N HIS A 108 -0.11 5.66 5.05
CA HIS A 108 -0.33 5.75 3.61
C HIS A 108 -0.04 7.15 3.08
N ALA A 109 -0.48 8.19 3.78
CA ALA A 109 -0.19 9.57 3.43
C ALA A 109 1.32 9.86 3.44
N SER A 110 2.04 9.32 4.42
CA SER A 110 3.50 9.46 4.53
C SER A 110 4.22 8.78 3.35
N VAL A 111 3.81 7.56 3.00
CA VAL A 111 4.36 6.83 1.85
C VAL A 111 4.04 7.55 0.53
N ALA A 112 2.82 8.07 0.36
CA ALA A 112 2.43 8.85 -0.81
C ALA A 112 3.30 10.10 -0.96
N LEU A 113 3.51 10.84 0.14
CA LEU A 113 4.35 12.02 0.17
C LEU A 113 5.79 11.69 -0.24
N LEU A 114 6.39 10.65 0.36
CA LEU A 114 7.74 10.20 0.00
C LEU A 114 7.84 9.81 -1.48
N TYR A 115 6.82 9.10 -1.99
CA TYR A 115 6.76 8.72 -3.40
C TYR A 115 6.77 9.96 -4.31
N ILE A 116 5.97 10.97 -4.00
CA ILE A 116 5.93 12.25 -4.75
C ILE A 116 7.28 12.95 -4.69
N VAL A 117 7.88 13.06 -3.50
CA VAL A 117 9.20 13.68 -3.31
C VAL A 117 10.25 13.00 -4.18
N PHE A 118 10.38 11.67 -4.12
CA PHE A 118 11.32 10.93 -4.96
C PHE A 118 11.10 11.18 -6.46
N ARG A 119 9.84 11.15 -6.91
CA ARG A 119 9.51 11.37 -8.34
C ARG A 119 9.85 12.79 -8.80
N VAL A 120 9.60 13.79 -7.97
CA VAL A 120 9.96 15.19 -8.26
C VAL A 120 11.47 15.37 -8.31
N VAL A 121 12.22 14.84 -7.33
CA VAL A 121 13.69 14.95 -7.31
C VAL A 121 14.32 14.27 -8.53
N ILE A 122 13.89 13.05 -8.87
CA ILE A 122 14.40 12.33 -10.05
C ILE A 122 14.08 13.09 -11.34
N TRP A 123 12.89 13.69 -11.44
CA TRP A 123 12.51 14.51 -12.59
C TRP A 123 13.39 15.76 -12.73
N LEU A 124 13.67 16.46 -11.62
CA LEU A 124 14.55 17.64 -11.61
C LEU A 124 15.99 17.28 -12.02
N GLN A 125 16.55 16.18 -11.49
CA GLN A 125 17.89 15.69 -11.87
C GLN A 125 17.97 15.38 -13.37
N LYS A 126 16.95 14.71 -13.92
CA LYS A 126 16.89 14.38 -15.36
C LYS A 126 16.76 15.63 -16.23
N ARG A 127 16.14 16.69 -15.72
CA ARG A 127 16.04 17.97 -16.43
C ARG A 127 17.37 18.71 -16.46
N GLN A 128 18.11 18.73 -15.35
CA GLN A 128 19.43 19.36 -15.25
C GLN A 128 20.47 18.69 -16.17
N LEU A 129 20.45 17.35 -16.28
CA LEU A 129 21.35 16.61 -17.16
C LEU A 129 21.07 16.79 -18.67
N ARG A 130 19.91 17.35 -19.02
CA ARG A 130 19.52 17.64 -20.42
C ARG A 130 19.84 19.07 -20.85
N GLN A 131 20.18 19.95 -19.91
CA GLN A 131 20.62 21.33 -20.15
C GLN A 131 22.14 21.35 -20.28
#